data_AF-A0A8K0JNC7-F1
#
_entry.id   AF-A0A8K0JNC7-F1
#
_cell.length_a   1.000
_cell.length_b   1.000
_cell.length_c   1.000
_cell.angle_alpha   90.00
_cell.angle_beta   90.00
_cell.angle_gamma   90.00
#
_symmetry.space_group_name_H-M   'P 1'
#
loop_
_entity.id
_entity.type
_entity.pdbx_description
1 polymer ?
#
loop_
_entity_poly.entity_id
_entity_poly.type
_entity_poly.pdbx_seq_one_letter_code
_entity_poly.pdbx_strand_id
1 'polypeptide(L)'
;MSLRSSLRRVALEVPALRSAQAAAPCRQPRICVQQVRSFNMFNNSLIPSFLQRKRDRTPANSEAIPSVKAPTTGEQDNNSAGQVAASSTSGEVQEGDIFSQLDTFKKETGVRKEKLFNEHKYSTAKFKIPPRKLNKLAHQISGLPVGEAILQMKFSEKRASERIKSTLALARNHAVDKGLDQGRLVVAESWVSKGRTVKRIDIKGRARFGIKEHQQARLHVLLKEGKTRAELLEKKRSEMLKRIRSAGVVREDRVIVNAGTSGWRW
;
A
#
# COMPACT_ATOMS: atom_id res chain seq x y z
N MET A 1 -66.79 14.41 -3.24
CA MET A 1 -66.82 15.61 -2.38
C MET A 1 -66.71 15.13 -0.94
N SER A 2 -65.55 15.13 -0.31
CA SER A 2 -65.16 16.16 0.67
C SER A 2 -63.74 15.86 1.15
N LEU A 3 -62.80 16.74 0.82
CA LEU A 3 -61.44 16.77 1.35
C LEU A 3 -61.47 17.43 2.74
N ARG A 4 -60.99 16.74 3.79
CA ARG A 4 -60.68 17.40 5.07
C ARG A 4 -59.17 17.57 5.18
N SER A 5 -58.71 18.74 4.80
CA SER A 5 -57.37 19.27 5.00
C SER A 5 -57.17 19.64 6.48
N SER A 6 -56.34 18.86 7.19
CA SER A 6 -55.85 19.22 8.52
C SER A 6 -54.48 19.90 8.36
N LEU A 7 -54.47 21.21 8.17
CA LEU A 7 -53.26 22.03 8.28
C LEU A 7 -52.99 22.30 9.76
N ARG A 8 -52.03 21.57 10.35
CA ARG A 8 -51.44 21.96 11.65
C ARG A 8 -50.38 23.03 11.40
N ARG A 9 -50.67 24.27 11.78
CA ARG A 9 -49.66 25.33 11.95
C ARG A 9 -48.74 24.93 13.11
N VAL A 10 -47.47 24.67 12.82
CA VAL A 10 -46.41 24.61 13.83
C VAL A 10 -45.92 26.04 14.04
N ALA A 11 -46.32 26.65 15.16
CA ALA A 11 -45.72 27.90 15.61
C ALA A 11 -44.32 27.58 16.16
N LEU A 12 -43.28 28.03 15.46
CA LEU A 12 -41.92 28.04 15.98
C LEU A 12 -41.77 29.30 16.86
N GLU A 13 -41.94 29.14 18.16
CA GLU A 13 -41.48 30.15 19.11
C GLU A 13 -39.95 30.05 19.19
N VAL A 14 -39.28 31.08 18.69
CA VAL A 14 -37.83 31.28 18.83
C VAL A 14 -37.59 31.89 20.21
N PRO A 15 -36.88 31.24 21.14
CA PRO A 15 -36.51 31.89 22.39
C PRO A 15 -35.46 32.97 22.13
N ALA A 16 -35.78 34.19 22.54
CA ALA A 16 -34.93 35.37 22.48
C ALA A 16 -33.58 35.14 23.18
N LEU A 17 -32.51 35.55 22.50
CA LEU A 17 -31.15 35.62 23.03
C LEU A 17 -31.12 36.54 24.25
N ARG A 18 -30.87 35.94 25.42
CA ARG A 18 -30.59 36.67 26.66
C ARG A 18 -29.22 37.34 26.50
N SER A 19 -29.22 38.66 26.65
CA SER A 19 -28.05 39.53 26.65
C SER A 19 -27.01 39.08 27.68
N ALA A 20 -25.77 38.94 27.22
CA ALA A 20 -24.60 38.72 28.05
C ALA A 20 -24.38 39.96 28.94
N GLN A 21 -24.64 39.82 30.24
CA GLN A 21 -24.19 40.80 31.23
C GLN A 21 -22.71 40.56 31.56
N ALA A 22 -22.05 41.67 31.83
CA ALA A 22 -20.61 41.86 31.91
C ALA A 22 -19.89 40.98 32.94
N ALA A 23 -18.63 40.72 32.61
CA ALA A 23 -17.65 39.98 33.36
C ALA A 23 -17.39 40.55 34.77
N ALA A 24 -17.38 39.67 35.78
CA ALA A 24 -16.57 39.85 36.97
C ALA A 24 -15.20 39.18 36.74
N PRO A 25 -14.06 39.83 37.02
CA PRO A 25 -12.76 39.18 36.88
C PRO A 25 -12.61 38.13 37.99
N CYS A 26 -12.79 36.86 37.62
CA CYS A 26 -12.36 35.74 38.44
C CYS A 26 -10.86 35.89 38.72
N ARG A 27 -10.53 36.07 40.00
CA ARG A 27 -9.19 36.09 40.56
C ARG A 27 -8.46 34.82 40.09
N GLN A 28 -7.59 34.96 39.10
CA GLN A 28 -6.79 33.83 38.62
C GLN A 28 -5.99 33.27 39.79
N PRO A 29 -6.01 31.95 40.07
CA PRO A 29 -4.96 31.39 40.90
C PRO A 29 -3.65 31.68 40.18
N ARG A 30 -2.65 32.18 40.91
CA ARG A 30 -1.27 32.25 40.42
C ARG A 30 -0.87 30.83 40.03
N ILE A 31 -1.01 30.52 38.74
CA ILE A 31 -0.44 29.31 38.15
C ILE A 31 1.06 29.51 38.34
N CYS A 32 1.62 28.78 39.29
CA CYS A 32 3.05 28.64 39.44
C CYS A 32 3.52 28.10 38.09
N VAL A 33 4.16 28.95 37.29
CA VAL A 33 4.85 28.56 36.06
C VAL A 33 6.08 27.79 36.51
N GLN A 34 5.89 26.60 37.06
CA GLN A 34 6.94 25.60 37.01
C GLN A 34 7.18 25.36 35.53
N GLN A 35 8.39 25.67 35.09
CA GLN A 35 8.91 25.21 33.80
C GLN A 35 8.61 23.72 33.68
N VAL A 36 7.55 23.38 32.95
CA VAL A 36 7.41 22.03 32.43
C VAL A 36 8.47 21.94 31.35
N ARG A 37 9.67 21.48 31.75
CA ARG A 37 10.62 20.93 30.78
C ARG A 37 9.90 19.76 30.13
N SER A 38 9.26 20.01 29.00
CA SER A 38 8.71 18.96 28.16
C SER A 38 9.88 18.11 27.70
N PHE A 39 10.08 16.98 28.37
CA PHE A 39 11.15 16.06 28.06
C PHE A 39 10.83 15.42 26.70
N ASN A 40 11.39 15.98 25.64
CA ASN A 40 11.11 15.58 24.28
C ASN A 40 11.89 14.28 23.98
N MET A 41 11.28 13.13 24.28
CA MET A 41 11.89 11.79 24.19
C MET A 41 12.35 11.38 22.78
N PHE A 42 12.08 12.20 21.76
CA PHE A 42 12.43 11.95 20.37
C PHE A 42 13.70 12.69 19.91
N ASN A 43 14.13 13.74 20.62
CA ASN A 43 15.28 14.59 20.23
C ASN A 43 16.46 14.50 21.21
N ASN A 44 16.48 13.54 22.12
CA ASN A 44 17.57 13.36 23.05
C ASN A 44 18.65 12.44 22.46
N SER A 45 19.78 13.03 22.04
CA SER A 45 21.02 12.34 21.64
C SER A 45 21.68 11.53 22.77
N LEU A 46 21.19 11.69 24.00
CA LEU A 46 21.72 11.08 25.24
C LEU A 46 21.07 9.73 25.61
N ILE A 47 20.06 9.26 24.87
CA ILE A 47 19.57 7.89 25.05
C ILE A 47 20.48 6.98 24.21
N PRO A 48 21.20 6.02 24.81
CA PRO A 48 22.02 5.09 24.03
C PRO A 48 21.14 4.38 23.00
N SER A 49 21.65 4.28 21.78
CA SER A 49 21.08 3.67 20.56
C SER A 49 20.74 2.17 20.65
N PHE A 50 20.47 1.68 21.85
CA PHE A 50 20.19 0.28 22.19
C PHE A 50 18.91 -0.25 21.53
N LEU A 51 17.92 0.64 21.30
CA LEU A 51 16.69 0.32 20.58
C LEU A 51 16.81 0.48 19.05
N GLN A 52 17.76 1.27 18.55
CA GLN A 52 18.05 1.44 17.11
C GLN A 52 18.86 0.26 16.56
N ARG A 53 19.73 -0.37 17.37
CA ARG A 53 20.59 -1.50 16.95
C ARG A 53 19.85 -2.73 16.41
N LYS A 54 18.55 -2.88 16.67
CA LYS A 54 17.72 -3.98 16.13
C LYS A 54 16.78 -3.59 14.98
N ARG A 55 16.58 -2.30 14.69
CA ARG A 55 15.59 -1.85 13.70
C ARG A 55 16.21 -1.45 12.37
N ASP A 56 17.40 -0.86 12.39
CA ASP A 56 17.99 -0.29 11.18
C ASP A 56 19.03 -1.25 10.61
N ARG A 57 18.59 -2.06 9.65
CA ARG A 57 19.47 -2.47 8.55
C ARG A 57 19.13 -1.55 7.38
N THR A 58 19.51 -0.29 7.49
CA THR A 58 19.60 0.59 6.33
C THR A 58 20.64 -0.02 5.38
N PRO A 59 20.34 -0.19 4.07
CA PRO A 59 21.38 -0.51 3.10
C PRO A 59 22.42 0.61 3.11
N ALA A 60 23.69 0.24 3.08
CA ALA A 60 24.84 1.11 3.28
C ALA A 60 25.14 1.97 2.03
N ASN A 61 24.14 2.67 1.48
CA ASN A 61 24.25 3.41 0.22
C ASN A 61 24.02 4.92 0.38
N SER A 62 24.48 5.53 1.49
CA SER A 62 24.54 7.01 1.61
C SER A 62 25.86 7.57 2.12
N GLU A 63 26.87 6.73 2.38
CA GLU A 63 28.17 7.17 2.90
C GLU A 63 29.32 6.53 2.11
N ALA A 64 29.51 6.97 0.85
CA ALA A 64 30.81 6.99 0.16
C ALA A 64 30.61 7.42 -1.30
N ILE A 65 30.56 8.74 -1.55
CA ILE A 65 30.98 9.28 -2.84
C ILE A 65 32.27 10.07 -2.54
N PRO A 66 33.47 9.52 -2.81
CA PRO A 66 34.66 10.34 -2.81
C PRO A 66 34.58 11.31 -4.00
N SER A 67 34.66 12.60 -3.67
CA SER A 67 34.85 13.70 -4.61
C SER A 67 36.01 13.41 -5.57
N VAL A 68 35.71 13.13 -6.83
CA VAL A 68 36.69 13.14 -7.92
C VAL A 68 36.48 14.42 -8.72
N LYS A 69 37.55 15.22 -8.75
CA LYS A 69 37.69 16.54 -9.36
C LYS A 69 37.13 16.58 -10.78
N ALA A 70 36.42 17.68 -11.07
CA ALA A 70 36.15 18.12 -12.42
C ALA A 70 37.47 18.41 -13.18
N PRO A 71 37.51 18.12 -14.49
CA PRO A 71 38.24 18.94 -15.44
C PRO A 71 37.28 19.70 -16.35
N THR A 72 37.52 20.99 -16.44
CA THR A 72 36.97 21.92 -17.43
C THR A 72 37.65 21.73 -18.80
N THR A 73 36.91 22.10 -19.86
CA THR A 73 37.35 22.80 -21.10
C THR A 73 37.21 22.02 -22.43
N GLY A 74 36.51 22.67 -23.39
CA GLY A 74 36.70 22.57 -24.85
C GLY A 74 35.81 21.53 -25.56
N GLU A 75 34.67 21.87 -26.18
CA GLU A 75 34.52 22.52 -27.51
C GLU A 75 35.00 21.63 -28.67
N GLN A 76 34.05 21.05 -29.43
CA GLN A 76 33.90 21.18 -30.90
C GLN A 76 32.94 20.14 -31.51
N ASP A 77 32.29 20.61 -32.56
CA ASP A 77 31.26 20.02 -33.40
C ASP A 77 31.74 18.86 -34.28
N ASN A 78 30.84 17.94 -34.66
CA ASN A 78 30.35 17.77 -36.04
C ASN A 78 29.86 16.35 -36.38
N ASN A 79 28.84 16.34 -37.23
CA ASN A 79 28.24 15.21 -37.93
C ASN A 79 29.25 14.40 -38.76
N SER A 80 29.01 13.10 -38.94
CA SER A 80 28.98 12.47 -40.27
C SER A 80 28.67 10.97 -40.19
N ALA A 81 27.67 10.55 -40.96
CA ALA A 81 27.58 9.20 -41.48
C ALA A 81 28.81 8.87 -42.35
N GLY A 82 29.30 7.62 -42.28
CA GLY A 82 30.38 7.14 -43.13
C GLY A 82 30.57 5.63 -42.97
N GLN A 83 30.13 4.89 -43.99
CA GLN A 83 30.43 3.48 -44.20
C GLN A 83 31.92 3.28 -44.45
N VAL A 84 32.53 2.24 -43.87
CA VAL A 84 33.64 1.44 -44.43
C VAL A 84 33.81 0.23 -43.50
N ALA A 85 33.49 -0.98 -43.92
CA ALA A 85 34.29 -1.87 -44.77
C ALA A 85 34.74 -3.06 -43.91
N ALA A 86 34.28 -4.24 -44.30
CA ALA A 86 34.85 -5.49 -43.86
C ALA A 86 36.28 -5.58 -44.40
N SER A 87 37.27 -5.67 -43.50
CA SER A 87 38.58 -6.21 -43.84
C SER A 87 39.04 -7.11 -42.70
N SER A 88 39.02 -8.40 -43.01
CA SER A 88 39.67 -9.48 -42.30
C SER A 88 41.16 -9.20 -42.08
N THR A 89 41.56 -9.07 -40.83
CA THR A 89 42.92 -9.39 -40.39
C THR A 89 42.83 -10.51 -39.38
N SER A 90 43.20 -11.70 -39.86
CA SER A 90 43.47 -12.91 -39.10
C SER A 90 44.59 -12.63 -38.09
N GLY A 91 44.20 -12.26 -36.88
CA GLY A 91 45.02 -12.34 -35.67
C GLY A 91 44.40 -13.41 -34.78
N GLU A 92 45.21 -14.38 -34.38
CA GLU A 92 44.85 -15.52 -33.54
C GLU A 92 43.94 -15.10 -32.37
N VAL A 93 42.68 -15.54 -32.41
CA VAL A 93 41.78 -15.45 -31.28
C VAL A 93 42.21 -16.56 -30.33
N GLN A 94 42.91 -16.19 -29.26
CA GLN A 94 43.01 -17.07 -28.11
C GLN A 94 41.59 -17.36 -27.65
N GLU A 95 41.13 -18.59 -27.88
CA GLU A 95 39.90 -19.16 -27.34
C GLU A 95 40.08 -19.32 -25.82
N GLY A 96 40.19 -18.19 -25.12
CA GLY A 96 40.09 -18.11 -23.68
C GLY A 96 38.62 -18.19 -23.33
N ASP A 97 38.24 -19.24 -22.60
CA ASP A 97 36.88 -19.51 -22.14
C ASP A 97 36.21 -18.27 -21.53
N ILE A 98 35.39 -17.59 -22.33
CA ILE A 98 34.59 -16.41 -21.93
C ILE A 98 33.76 -16.72 -20.68
N PHE A 99 33.36 -17.99 -20.53
CA PHE A 99 32.61 -18.51 -19.40
C PHE A 99 33.43 -18.57 -18.10
N SER A 100 34.76 -18.83 -18.18
CA SER A 100 35.65 -18.87 -17.01
C SER A 100 35.91 -17.47 -16.43
N GLN A 101 35.96 -16.45 -17.29
CA GLN A 101 36.11 -15.06 -16.86
C GLN A 101 34.87 -14.57 -16.10
N LEU A 102 33.66 -14.98 -16.51
CA LEU A 102 32.40 -14.64 -15.81
C LEU A 102 32.32 -15.25 -14.39
N ASP A 103 32.90 -16.44 -14.18
CA ASP A 103 32.93 -17.08 -12.87
C ASP A 103 33.97 -16.47 -11.92
N THR A 104 35.05 -15.91 -12.49
CA THR A 104 36.10 -15.23 -11.73
C THR A 104 35.64 -13.85 -11.25
N PHE A 105 34.94 -13.07 -12.11
CA PHE A 105 34.32 -11.79 -11.73
C PHE A 105 33.28 -11.92 -10.61
N LYS A 106 32.55 -13.05 -10.53
CA LYS A 106 31.59 -13.30 -9.43
C LYS A 106 32.24 -13.54 -8.09
N LYS A 107 33.50 -14.03 -8.06
CA LYS A 107 34.22 -14.35 -6.82
C LYS A 107 34.91 -13.13 -6.20
N GLU A 108 35.27 -12.13 -6.99
CA GLU A 108 36.04 -10.97 -6.51
C GLU A 108 35.19 -9.86 -5.88
N THR A 109 33.91 -9.74 -6.24
CA THR A 109 32.98 -8.89 -5.48
C THR A 109 32.46 -9.62 -4.24
N GLY A 110 33.25 -9.61 -3.17
CA GLY A 110 32.82 -9.94 -1.81
C GLY A 110 31.79 -8.96 -1.22
N VAL A 111 30.97 -8.32 -2.06
CA VAL A 111 29.86 -7.47 -1.63
C VAL A 111 28.76 -8.41 -1.17
N ARG A 112 28.53 -8.44 0.14
CA ARG A 112 27.35 -9.11 0.71
C ARG A 112 26.12 -8.59 -0.03
N LYS A 113 25.49 -9.41 -0.88
CA LYS A 113 24.23 -9.06 -1.55
C LYS A 113 23.26 -8.53 -0.49
N GLU A 114 23.03 -7.22 -0.50
CA GLU A 114 22.06 -6.59 0.38
C GLU A 114 20.70 -7.21 0.07
N LYS A 115 19.92 -7.53 1.11
CA LYS A 115 18.60 -8.13 0.92
C LYS A 115 17.69 -7.07 0.31
N LEU A 116 17.48 -7.14 -1.00
CA LEU A 116 16.42 -6.39 -1.67
C LEU A 116 15.07 -6.87 -1.09
N PHE A 117 14.39 -5.99 -0.35
CA PHE A 117 13.09 -6.32 0.22
C PHE A 117 12.02 -6.11 -0.86
N ASN A 118 11.53 -7.19 -1.46
CA ASN A 118 10.46 -7.12 -2.46
C ASN A 118 9.08 -6.85 -1.84
N GLU A 119 8.93 -7.03 -0.53
CA GLU A 119 7.65 -6.90 0.16
C GLU A 119 7.82 -6.35 1.58
N HIS A 120 6.80 -5.62 2.03
CA HIS A 120 6.71 -5.11 3.39
C HIS A 120 5.45 -5.63 4.07
N LYS A 121 5.62 -6.50 5.07
CA LYS A 121 4.52 -6.98 5.93
C LYS A 121 4.36 -6.09 7.15
N TYR A 122 3.14 -5.63 7.39
CA TYR A 122 2.77 -4.86 8.57
C TYR A 122 1.50 -5.40 9.22
N SER A 123 1.27 -5.10 10.50
CA SER A 123 0.08 -5.57 11.22
C SER A 123 -0.41 -4.56 12.24
N THR A 124 -1.73 -4.51 12.44
CA THR A 124 -2.33 -3.66 13.46
C THR A 124 -2.27 -4.32 14.85
N ALA A 125 -2.36 -3.49 15.89
CA ALA A 125 -2.74 -3.94 17.22
C ALA A 125 -4.12 -4.63 17.24
N LYS A 126 -4.41 -5.38 18.32
CA LYS A 126 -5.68 -6.10 18.46
C LYS A 126 -6.87 -5.13 18.46
N PHE A 127 -7.89 -5.46 17.69
CA PHE A 127 -9.21 -4.85 17.70
C PHE A 127 -10.14 -5.65 18.60
N LYS A 128 -11.07 -4.97 19.28
CA LYS A 128 -12.21 -5.62 19.97
C LYS A 128 -13.38 -5.80 19.00
N ILE A 129 -13.11 -6.48 17.89
CA ILE A 129 -14.04 -6.69 16.78
C ILE A 129 -13.90 -8.16 16.33
N PRO A 130 -14.99 -8.86 16.02
CA PRO A 130 -14.91 -10.22 15.49
C PRO A 130 -14.28 -10.23 14.09
N PRO A 131 -13.49 -11.25 13.75
CA PRO A 131 -12.71 -11.29 12.50
C PRO A 131 -13.59 -11.15 11.25
N ARG A 132 -14.78 -11.76 11.23
CA ARG A 132 -15.75 -11.64 10.12
C ARG A 132 -16.13 -10.20 9.75
N LYS A 133 -16.20 -9.30 10.73
CA LYS A 133 -16.55 -7.87 10.49
C LYS A 133 -15.33 -7.11 9.98
N LEU A 134 -14.16 -7.36 10.57
CA LEU A 134 -12.90 -6.76 10.15
C LEU A 134 -12.53 -7.19 8.72
N ASN A 135 -12.85 -8.45 8.35
CA ASN A 135 -12.54 -9.02 7.04
C ASN A 135 -13.24 -8.29 5.89
N LYS A 136 -14.43 -7.71 6.13
CA LYS A 136 -15.11 -6.87 5.12
C LYS A 136 -14.26 -5.66 4.72
N LEU A 137 -13.58 -5.03 5.69
CA LEU A 137 -12.69 -3.91 5.43
C LEU A 137 -11.38 -4.37 4.78
N ALA A 138 -10.86 -5.55 5.15
CA ALA A 138 -9.69 -6.13 4.49
C ALA A 138 -9.96 -6.34 2.99
N HIS A 139 -11.07 -7.00 2.63
CA HIS A 139 -11.44 -7.18 1.23
C HIS A 139 -11.59 -5.87 0.46
N GLN A 140 -12.07 -4.80 1.11
CA GLN A 140 -12.24 -3.49 0.49
C GLN A 140 -10.90 -2.82 0.12
N ILE A 141 -9.83 -3.03 0.90
CA ILE A 141 -8.51 -2.42 0.65
C ILE A 141 -7.58 -3.32 -0.18
N SER A 142 -7.89 -4.60 -0.30
CA SER A 142 -7.05 -5.56 -1.03
C SER A 142 -6.98 -5.21 -2.52
N GLY A 143 -5.76 -5.17 -3.07
CA GLY A 143 -5.49 -4.86 -4.47
C GLY A 143 -5.54 -3.39 -4.85
N LEU A 144 -5.83 -2.49 -3.90
CA LEU A 144 -5.80 -1.05 -4.13
C LEU A 144 -4.37 -0.50 -3.96
N PRO A 145 -4.01 0.57 -4.69
CA PRO A 145 -2.79 1.31 -4.37
C PRO A 145 -2.92 1.93 -2.97
N VAL A 146 -1.80 2.04 -2.26
CA VAL A 146 -1.81 2.41 -0.83
C VAL A 146 -2.45 3.77 -0.60
N GLY A 147 -2.27 4.72 -1.53
CA GLY A 147 -2.93 6.03 -1.49
C GLY A 147 -4.46 5.92 -1.54
N GLU A 148 -5.01 5.17 -2.49
CA GLU A 148 -6.46 4.95 -2.62
C GLU A 148 -7.02 4.21 -1.39
N ALA A 149 -6.29 3.22 -0.86
CA ALA A 149 -6.70 2.50 0.35
C ALA A 149 -6.80 3.43 1.57
N ILE A 150 -5.85 4.37 1.74
CA ILE A 150 -5.90 5.39 2.80
C ILE A 150 -7.11 6.32 2.62
N LEU A 151 -7.39 6.76 1.38
CA LEU A 151 -8.56 7.58 1.08
C LEU A 151 -9.86 6.85 1.39
N GLN A 152 -9.98 5.58 1.00
CA GLN A 152 -11.17 4.79 1.30
C GLN A 152 -11.35 4.61 2.82
N MET A 153 -10.28 4.31 3.57
CA MET A 153 -10.39 4.24 5.04
C MET A 153 -10.67 5.61 5.69
N LYS A 154 -10.34 6.73 5.05
CA LYS A 154 -10.68 8.08 5.53
C LYS A 154 -12.19 8.34 5.47
N PHE A 155 -12.88 7.89 4.42
CA PHE A 155 -14.30 8.16 4.22
C PHE A 155 -15.23 7.02 4.67
N SER A 156 -14.68 5.89 5.08
CA SER A 156 -15.48 4.78 5.62
C SER A 156 -16.03 5.09 7.02
N GLU A 157 -17.34 4.96 7.18
CA GLU A 157 -18.08 5.16 8.45
C GLU A 157 -17.74 4.15 9.56
N LYS A 158 -17.06 3.05 9.24
CA LYS A 158 -16.86 1.97 10.21
C LYS A 158 -15.81 2.39 11.25
N ARG A 159 -16.11 2.27 12.54
CA ARG A 159 -15.18 2.59 13.65
C ARG A 159 -13.73 2.06 13.49
N ALA A 160 -13.54 0.91 12.83
CA ALA A 160 -12.21 0.35 12.63
C ALA A 160 -11.37 1.09 11.57
N SER A 161 -12.02 1.85 10.68
CA SER A 161 -11.40 2.52 9.52
C SER A 161 -10.31 3.50 9.95
N GLU A 162 -10.57 4.29 10.98
CA GLU A 162 -9.63 5.28 11.52
C GLU A 162 -8.29 4.64 11.93
N ARG A 163 -8.34 3.52 12.65
CA ARG A 163 -7.14 2.79 13.05
C ARG A 163 -6.44 2.10 11.88
N ILE A 164 -7.19 1.60 10.89
CA ILE A 164 -6.64 0.98 9.68
C ILE A 164 -5.94 2.06 8.84
N LYS A 165 -6.54 3.24 8.68
CA LYS A 165 -5.94 4.40 8.01
C LYS A 165 -4.58 4.74 8.60
N SER A 166 -4.48 4.89 9.93
CA SER A 166 -3.20 5.15 10.60
C SER A 166 -2.20 4.01 10.40
N THR A 167 -2.67 2.76 10.42
CA THR A 167 -1.81 1.59 10.15
C THR A 167 -1.27 1.61 8.72
N LEU A 168 -2.10 1.92 7.72
CA LEU A 168 -1.68 2.00 6.31
C LEU A 168 -0.69 3.14 6.07
N ALA A 169 -0.89 4.29 6.71
CA ALA A 169 0.05 5.41 6.63
C ALA A 169 1.42 5.03 7.23
N LEU A 170 1.43 4.35 8.38
CA LEU A 170 2.68 3.85 8.99
C LEU A 170 3.34 2.77 8.13
N ALA A 171 2.56 1.82 7.62
CA ALA A 171 3.06 0.75 6.77
C ALA A 171 3.67 1.29 5.47
N ARG A 172 3.07 2.36 4.90
CA ARG A 172 3.63 3.08 3.76
C ARG A 172 5.00 3.66 4.09
N ASN A 173 5.11 4.41 5.18
CA ASN A 173 6.38 5.04 5.57
C ASN A 173 7.46 3.97 5.80
N HIS A 174 7.13 2.89 6.51
CA HIS A 174 8.06 1.77 6.72
C HIS A 174 8.40 0.97 5.46
N ALA A 175 7.59 1.03 4.41
CA ALA A 175 7.91 0.43 3.12
C ALA A 175 8.92 1.31 2.37
N VAL A 176 8.72 2.63 2.39
CA VAL A 176 9.64 3.62 1.81
C VAL A 176 11.00 3.57 2.52
N ASP A 177 11.01 3.48 3.86
CA ASP A 177 12.26 3.32 4.65
C ASP A 177 13.04 2.04 4.27
N LYS A 178 12.35 1.01 3.73
CA LYS A 178 12.96 -0.23 3.25
C LYS A 178 13.41 -0.16 1.78
N GLY A 179 13.24 0.97 1.11
CA GLY A 179 13.62 1.20 -0.28
C GLY A 179 12.55 0.81 -1.31
N LEU A 180 11.30 0.60 -0.92
CA LEU A 180 10.18 0.39 -1.86
C LEU A 180 9.67 1.73 -2.40
N ASP A 181 9.35 1.78 -3.69
CA ASP A 181 8.80 2.99 -4.32
C ASP A 181 7.38 3.30 -3.80
N GLN A 182 7.19 4.54 -3.32
CA GLN A 182 5.91 5.04 -2.81
C GLN A 182 4.84 5.10 -3.91
N GLY A 183 5.22 5.47 -5.14
CA GLY A 183 4.27 5.67 -6.25
C GLY A 183 3.64 4.37 -6.74
N ARG A 184 4.41 3.27 -6.70
CA ARG A 184 4.02 1.94 -7.15
C ARG A 184 3.56 1.00 -6.03
N LEU A 185 3.44 1.51 -4.80
CA LEU A 185 3.09 0.68 -3.65
C LEU A 185 1.61 0.28 -3.67
N VAL A 186 1.37 -1.03 -3.69
CA VAL A 186 0.04 -1.63 -3.72
C VAL A 186 -0.16 -2.54 -2.50
N VAL A 187 -1.39 -2.54 -1.96
CA VAL A 187 -1.81 -3.54 -0.99
C VAL A 187 -2.02 -4.87 -1.73
N ALA A 188 -0.97 -5.68 -1.83
CA ALA A 188 -1.04 -6.96 -2.53
C ALA A 188 -2.02 -7.92 -1.85
N GLU A 189 -1.90 -8.04 -0.53
CA GLU A 189 -2.76 -8.90 0.27
C GLU A 189 -3.17 -8.19 1.57
N SER A 190 -4.37 -8.47 2.01
CA SER A 190 -4.80 -8.12 3.35
C SER A 190 -5.69 -9.21 3.92
N TRP A 191 -5.40 -9.60 5.16
CA TRP A 191 -6.13 -10.68 5.83
C TRP A 191 -6.26 -10.40 7.32
N VAL A 192 -7.12 -11.18 7.97
CA VAL A 192 -7.44 -11.01 9.38
C VAL A 192 -7.13 -12.27 10.15
N SER A 193 -6.39 -12.13 11.25
CA SER A 193 -6.12 -13.22 12.18
C SER A 193 -6.97 -13.09 13.44
N LYS A 194 -7.45 -14.22 13.97
CA LYS A 194 -8.22 -14.28 15.21
C LYS A 194 -7.31 -13.98 16.41
N GLY A 195 -7.79 -13.16 17.33
CA GLY A 195 -7.16 -12.86 18.61
C GLY A 195 -7.71 -13.71 19.75
N ARG A 196 -7.54 -13.23 20.99
CA ARG A 196 -8.09 -13.89 22.18
C ARG A 196 -9.61 -13.73 22.22
N THR A 197 -10.32 -14.82 22.52
CA THR A 197 -11.77 -14.80 22.73
C THR A 197 -12.07 -14.90 24.21
N VAL A 198 -12.81 -13.93 24.75
CA VAL A 198 -13.29 -13.97 26.14
C VAL A 198 -14.73 -14.47 26.14
N LYS A 199 -14.99 -15.57 26.85
CA LYS A 199 -16.33 -16.17 26.99
C LYS A 199 -17.05 -15.59 28.23
N ARG A 200 -18.36 -15.38 28.11
CA ARG A 200 -19.28 -14.95 29.18
C ARG A 200 -20.57 -15.76 29.09
N ILE A 201 -21.16 -16.10 30.23
CA ILE A 201 -22.44 -16.81 30.27
C ILE A 201 -23.56 -15.81 29.99
N ASP A 202 -24.50 -16.19 29.13
CA ASP A 202 -25.68 -15.41 28.73
C ASP A 202 -26.92 -16.18 29.20
N ILE A 203 -27.42 -15.86 30.39
CA ILE A 203 -28.53 -16.55 31.04
C ILE A 203 -29.83 -16.25 30.28
N LYS A 204 -30.62 -17.28 29.98
CA LYS A 204 -31.90 -17.21 29.27
C LYS A 204 -33.02 -17.81 30.14
N GLY A 205 -34.27 -17.66 29.69
CA GLY A 205 -35.42 -18.25 30.37
C GLY A 205 -35.38 -19.79 30.39
N ARG A 206 -36.19 -20.38 31.28
CA ARG A 206 -36.34 -21.84 31.45
C ARG A 206 -35.00 -22.56 31.72
N ALA A 207 -34.16 -21.99 32.60
CA ALA A 207 -32.84 -22.53 32.97
C ALA A 207 -31.86 -22.78 31.79
N ARG A 208 -32.11 -22.18 30.62
CA ARG A 208 -31.19 -22.26 29.47
C ARG A 208 -30.09 -21.21 29.60
N PHE A 209 -28.90 -21.50 29.11
CA PHE A 209 -27.83 -20.50 28.97
C PHE A 209 -27.13 -20.63 27.62
N GLY A 210 -26.66 -19.50 27.10
CA GLY A 210 -25.75 -19.43 25.97
C GLY A 210 -24.36 -18.96 26.40
N ILE A 211 -23.37 -19.11 25.53
CA ILE A 211 -22.03 -18.54 25.73
C ILE A 211 -21.87 -17.36 24.77
N LYS A 212 -21.74 -16.15 25.33
CA LYS A 212 -21.45 -14.92 24.58
C LYS A 212 -19.93 -14.76 24.44
N GLU A 213 -19.46 -14.68 23.20
CA GLU A 213 -18.03 -14.56 22.88
C GLU A 213 -17.62 -13.14 22.50
N HIS A 214 -16.75 -12.53 23.30
CA HIS A 214 -16.13 -11.25 22.98
C HIS A 214 -14.78 -11.44 22.30
N GLN A 215 -14.83 -11.65 20.99
CA GLN A 215 -13.68 -11.92 20.14
C GLN A 215 -12.80 -10.67 19.93
N GLN A 216 -11.52 -10.91 19.72
CA GLN A 216 -10.57 -9.92 19.22
C GLN A 216 -10.01 -10.37 17.88
N ALA A 217 -9.47 -9.45 17.08
CA ALA A 217 -8.85 -9.75 15.79
C ALA A 217 -7.72 -8.76 15.47
N ARG A 218 -6.81 -9.12 14.57
CA ARG A 218 -5.77 -8.24 14.01
C ARG A 218 -5.85 -8.27 12.49
N LEU A 219 -5.60 -7.13 11.86
CA LEU A 219 -5.49 -7.02 10.41
C LEU A 219 -4.00 -7.03 10.03
N HIS A 220 -3.66 -7.80 9.00
CA HIS A 220 -2.35 -7.90 8.40
C HIS A 220 -2.42 -7.33 6.98
N VAL A 221 -1.38 -6.58 6.61
CA VAL A 221 -1.24 -5.98 5.28
C VAL A 221 0.12 -6.38 4.73
N LEU A 222 0.13 -6.80 3.47
CA LEU A 222 1.35 -7.06 2.72
C LEU A 222 1.41 -6.07 1.56
N LEU A 223 2.44 -5.22 1.59
CA LEU A 223 2.70 -4.21 0.59
C LEU A 223 3.77 -4.72 -0.37
N LYS A 224 3.52 -4.55 -1.67
CA LYS A 224 4.45 -4.88 -2.76
C LYS A 224 4.44 -3.74 -3.76
N GLU A 225 5.52 -3.59 -4.49
CA GLU A 225 5.48 -2.83 -5.72
C GLU A 225 4.61 -3.57 -6.73
N GLY A 226 3.67 -2.84 -7.32
CA GLY A 226 2.67 -3.40 -8.21
C GLY A 226 2.41 -2.50 -9.40
N LYS A 227 1.62 -3.04 -10.32
CA LYS A 227 1.16 -2.29 -11.49
C LYS A 227 0.19 -1.21 -11.08
N THR A 228 0.30 -0.06 -11.72
CA THR A 228 -0.63 1.04 -11.54
C THR A 228 -2.02 0.63 -12.03
N ARG A 229 -3.09 1.25 -11.51
CA ARG A 229 -4.45 0.99 -11.96
C ARG A 229 -4.64 1.24 -13.47
N ALA A 230 -3.98 2.26 -14.01
CA ALA A 230 -3.96 2.54 -15.45
C ALA A 230 -3.37 1.37 -16.25
N GLU A 231 -2.19 0.88 -15.85
CA GLU A 231 -1.54 -0.28 -16.48
C GLU A 231 -2.39 -1.55 -16.35
N LEU A 232 -3.10 -1.74 -15.23
CA LEU A 232 -4.04 -2.86 -15.07
C LEU A 232 -5.23 -2.75 -16.04
N LEU A 233 -5.75 -1.54 -16.26
CA LEU A 233 -6.83 -1.29 -17.21
C LEU A 233 -6.36 -1.48 -18.65
N GLU A 234 -5.17 -0.99 -19.00
CA GLU A 234 -4.56 -1.19 -20.32
C GLU A 234 -4.28 -2.66 -20.58
N LYS A 235 -3.72 -3.38 -19.60
CA LYS A 235 -3.51 -4.84 -19.70
C LYS A 235 -4.83 -5.55 -19.93
N LYS A 236 -5.88 -5.24 -19.15
CA LYS A 236 -7.23 -5.80 -19.34
C LYS A 236 -7.79 -5.46 -20.72
N ARG A 237 -7.61 -4.23 -21.20
CA ARG A 237 -8.04 -3.80 -22.53
C ARG A 237 -7.31 -4.61 -23.62
N SER A 238 -5.99 -4.77 -23.50
CA SER A 238 -5.20 -5.57 -24.43
C SER A 238 -5.62 -7.04 -24.43
N GLU A 239 -5.94 -7.61 -23.26
CA GLU A 239 -6.46 -8.97 -23.12
C GLU A 239 -7.86 -9.12 -23.72
N MET A 240 -8.73 -8.12 -23.55
CA MET A 240 -10.05 -8.08 -24.19
C MET A 240 -9.92 -7.99 -25.70
N LEU A 241 -9.06 -7.12 -26.23
CA LEU A 241 -8.79 -7.01 -27.66
C LEU A 241 -8.25 -8.32 -28.25
N LYS A 242 -7.32 -8.99 -27.56
CA LYS A 242 -6.82 -10.33 -27.95
C LYS A 242 -7.88 -11.41 -27.90
N ARG A 243 -8.88 -11.28 -27.02
CA ARG A 243 -10.00 -12.24 -26.90
C ARG A 243 -11.01 -12.08 -28.04
N ILE A 244 -11.17 -10.85 -28.54
CA ILE A 244 -12.03 -10.56 -29.68
C ILE A 244 -11.43 -11.25 -30.91
N ARG A 245 -12.17 -12.22 -31.46
CA ARG A 245 -11.78 -12.98 -32.67
C ARG A 245 -12.56 -12.54 -33.92
N SER A 246 -13.78 -12.06 -33.75
CA SER A 246 -14.68 -11.58 -34.80
C SER A 246 -15.37 -10.31 -34.33
N ALA A 247 -15.80 -9.46 -35.26
CA ALA A 247 -16.50 -8.22 -34.96
C ALA A 247 -17.95 -8.46 -34.44
N GLY A 248 -18.58 -9.55 -34.85
CA GLY A 248 -19.96 -9.91 -34.48
C GLY A 248 -20.11 -10.72 -33.18
N VAL A 249 -21.35 -10.78 -32.68
CA VAL A 249 -21.76 -11.60 -31.52
C VAL A 249 -21.56 -13.09 -31.79
N VAL A 250 -21.79 -13.50 -33.03
CA VAL A 250 -21.61 -14.88 -33.52
C VAL A 250 -20.32 -14.93 -34.36
N ARG A 251 -19.62 -16.07 -34.26
CA ARG A 251 -18.53 -16.38 -35.19
C ARG A 251 -19.13 -16.91 -36.48
N GLU A 252 -18.99 -16.16 -37.56
CA GLU A 252 -19.42 -16.54 -38.91
C GLU A 252 -18.50 -17.67 -39.44
N ASP A 253 -17.19 -17.54 -39.26
CA ASP A 253 -16.19 -18.54 -39.66
C ASP A 253 -15.84 -19.53 -38.54
N ARG A 254 -16.76 -20.44 -38.20
CA ARG A 254 -16.43 -21.57 -37.30
C ARG A 254 -15.95 -22.77 -38.13
N VAL A 255 -14.83 -23.34 -37.71
CA VAL A 255 -14.37 -24.64 -38.23
C VAL A 255 -15.47 -25.68 -38.00
N ILE A 256 -15.88 -26.37 -39.07
CA ILE A 256 -16.81 -27.49 -38.99
C ILE A 256 -16.08 -28.66 -38.34
N VAL A 257 -16.41 -28.95 -37.09
CA VAL A 257 -15.88 -30.11 -36.37
C VAL A 257 -16.80 -31.30 -36.66
N ASN A 258 -16.21 -32.46 -37.02
CA ASN A 258 -16.90 -33.69 -37.44
C ASN A 258 -17.58 -33.64 -38.82
N ALA A 259 -16.93 -33.05 -39.83
CA ALA A 259 -17.33 -33.30 -41.21
C ALA A 259 -17.09 -34.79 -41.54
N GLY A 260 -18.16 -35.57 -41.75
CA GLY A 260 -18.05 -36.98 -42.11
C GLY A 260 -17.24 -37.18 -43.40
N THR A 261 -16.44 -38.24 -43.46
CA THR A 261 -15.38 -38.45 -44.48
C THR A 261 -15.89 -38.71 -45.92
N SER A 262 -17.20 -38.96 -46.13
CA SER A 262 -17.72 -39.37 -47.45
C SER A 262 -18.90 -38.54 -47.95
N GLY A 263 -18.76 -38.02 -49.18
CA GLY A 263 -19.81 -37.39 -49.97
C GLY A 263 -19.72 -35.85 -50.05
N TRP A 264 -20.32 -35.28 -51.10
CA TRP A 264 -20.49 -33.83 -51.23
C TRP A 264 -21.58 -33.37 -50.27
N ARG A 265 -21.23 -32.45 -49.36
CA ARG A 265 -22.15 -31.87 -48.37
C ARG A 265 -21.93 -30.36 -48.37
N TRP A 266 -22.63 -29.70 -49.28
CA TRP A 266 -22.81 -28.25 -49.30
C TRP A 266 -23.78 -27.82 -48.19
#